data_AF-A0A8B2S841-F1
#
_entry.id   AF-A0A8B2S841-F1
#
_cell.length_a   1.000
_cell.length_b   1.000
_cell.length_c   1.000
_cell.angle_alpha   90.00
_cell.angle_beta   90.00
_cell.angle_gamma   90.00
#
_symmetry.space_group_name_H-M   'P 1'
#
loop_
_entity.id
_entity.type
_entity.pdbx_description
1 polymer ?
#
loop_
_entity_poly.entity_id
_entity_poly.type
_entity_poly.pdbx_seq_one_letter_code
_entity_poly.pdbx_strand_id
1 'polypeptide(L)' 'MFKSLLSILFADILFPVYVFVCASLFLWLVPDYWVLLTFIAIGVFIIVHPIIFGRFDKYD' A
#
# COMPACT_ATOMS: atom_id res chain seq x y z
N MET A 1 -17.29 17.26 3.19
CA MET A 1 -16.68 15.96 2.82
C MET A 1 -15.15 16.09 2.96
N PHE A 2 -14.69 16.39 4.18
CA PHE A 2 -13.26 16.48 4.45
C PHE A 2 -12.80 15.03 4.67
N LYS A 3 -12.04 14.46 3.73
CA LYS A 3 -11.29 13.25 4.06
C LYS A 3 -10.40 13.61 5.24
N SER A 4 -10.50 12.86 6.33
CA SER A 4 -9.62 13.04 7.49
C SER A 4 -8.18 13.19 7.00
N LEU A 5 -7.42 14.15 7.56
CA LEU A 5 -5.99 14.32 7.26
C LEU A 5 -5.24 12.99 7.34
N LEU A 6 -5.68 12.12 8.24
CA LEU A 6 -5.21 10.73 8.38
C LEU A 6 -5.46 9.91 7.11
N SER A 7 -6.67 9.97 6.54
CA SER A 7 -7.01 9.24 5.31
C SER A 7 -6.18 9.70 4.10
N ILE A 8 -5.89 11.01 4.00
CA ILE A 8 -5.02 11.56 2.94
C ILE A 8 -3.57 11.12 3.17
N LEU A 9 -3.06 11.23 4.39
CA LEU A 9 -1.70 10.81 4.73
C LEU A 9 -1.49 9.31 4.46
N PHE A 10 -2.47 8.48 4.81
CA PHE A 10 -2.40 7.03 4.61
C PHE A 10 -2.64 6.60 3.15
N ALA A 11 -3.54 7.26 2.42
CA ALA A 11 -3.80 6.87 1.03
C ALA A 11 -2.81 7.48 0.04
N ASP A 12 -2.50 8.77 0.15
CA ASP A 12 -1.73 9.50 -0.86
C ASP A 12 -0.22 9.43 -0.63
N ILE A 13 0.25 9.27 0.62
CA ILE A 13 1.68 9.22 0.93
C ILE A 13 2.13 7.79 1.24
N LEU A 14 1.36 7.03 2.03
CA LEU A 14 1.77 5.66 2.38
C LEU A 14 1.81 4.73 1.17
N PHE A 15 0.91 4.93 0.19
CA PHE A 15 0.86 4.12 -1.02
C PHE A 15 2.13 4.25 -1.88
N PRO A 16 2.56 5.45 -2.33
CA PRO A 16 3.80 5.58 -3.10
C PRO A 16 5.04 5.16 -2.30
N VAL A 17 5.07 5.43 -0.98
CA VAL A 17 6.17 4.97 -0.12
C VAL A 17 6.22 3.44 -0.06
N TYR A 18 5.08 2.77 0.09
CA TYR A 18 4.99 1.31 0.09
C TYR A 18 5.47 0.73 -1.24
N VAL A 19 5.01 1.28 -2.37
CA VAL A 19 5.45 0.86 -3.71
C VAL A 19 6.96 1.00 -3.85
N PHE A 20 7.54 2.12 -3.38
CA PHE A 20 8.97 2.38 -3.50
C PHE A 20 9.82 1.42 -2.66
N VAL A 21 9.37 1.14 -1.43
CA VAL A 21 10.02 0.17 -0.55
C VAL A 21 9.94 -1.23 -1.15
N CYS A 22 8.76 -1.68 -1.58
CA CYS A 22 8.58 -2.99 -2.20
C CYS A 22 9.41 -3.16 -3.47
N ALA A 23 9.39 -2.17 -4.37
CA ALA A 23 10.18 -2.20 -5.60
C ALA A 23 11.68 -2.32 -5.29
N SER A 24 12.17 -1.54 -4.32
CA SER A 24 13.58 -1.58 -3.89
C SER A 24 13.95 -2.92 -3.24
N LEU A 25 13.05 -3.47 -2.42
CA LEU A 25 13.24 -4.77 -1.75
C LEU A 25 13.27 -5.92 -2.75
N PHE A 26 12.37 -5.92 -3.74
CA PHE A 26 12.32 -6.95 -4.77
C PHE A 26 13.44 -6.81 -5.79
N LEU A 27 13.88 -5.58 -6.12
CA LEU A 27 15.09 -5.36 -6.91
C LEU A 27 16.31 -5.98 -6.25
N TRP A 28 16.42 -5.88 -4.93
CA TRP A 28 17.55 -6.45 -4.19
C TRP A 28 17.44 -7.97 -4.02
N LEU A 29 16.24 -8.50 -3.79
CA LEU A 29 16.05 -9.92 -3.49
C LEU A 29 15.89 -10.81 -4.73
N VAL A 30 15.10 -10.37 -5.72
CA VAL A 30 14.74 -11.15 -6.92
C VAL A 30 14.70 -10.22 -8.15
N PRO A 31 15.87 -9.79 -8.65
CA PRO A 31 15.98 -8.77 -9.70
C PRO A 31 15.41 -9.19 -11.06
N ASP A 32 15.18 -10.48 -11.32
CA ASP A 32 14.56 -10.93 -12.58
C ASP A 32 13.04 -10.80 -12.58
N TYR A 33 12.40 -10.87 -11.40
CA TYR A 33 10.94 -10.89 -11.24
C TYR A 33 10.41 -9.70 -10.42
N TRP A 34 11.27 -8.73 -10.10
CA TRP A 34 10.92 -7.62 -9.21
C TRP A 34 9.69 -6.85 -9.65
N VAL A 35 9.54 -6.59 -10.96
CA VAL A 35 8.38 -5.88 -11.51
C VAL A 35 7.10 -6.66 -11.22
N LEU A 36 7.10 -7.96 -11.52
CA LEU A 36 5.92 -8.82 -11.37
C LEU A 36 5.55 -8.98 -9.88
N LEU A 37 6.54 -9.16 -9.00
CA LEU A 37 6.34 -9.19 -7.55
C LEU A 37 5.81 -7.86 -7.00
N THR A 38 6.28 -6.72 -7.53
CA THR A 38 5.78 -5.39 -7.14
C THR A 38 4.30 -5.23 -7.53
N PHE A 39 3.90 -5.68 -8.72
CA PHE A 39 2.50 -5.68 -9.14
C PHE A 39 1.61 -6.55 -8.24
N ILE A 40 2.07 -7.76 -7.90
CA ILE A 40 1.35 -8.64 -6.97
C ILE A 40 1.23 -7.97 -5.59
N ALA A 41 2.32 -7.38 -5.08
CA ALA A 41 2.31 -6.69 -3.79
C ALA A 41 1.35 -5.50 -3.75
N ILE A 42 1.26 -4.73 -4.85
CA ILE A 42 0.27 -3.65 -4.98
C ILE A 42 -1.16 -4.22 -4.93
N GLY A 43 -1.44 -5.29 -5.66
CA GLY A 43 -2.75 -5.95 -5.63
C GLY A 43 -3.14 -6.43 -4.23
N VAL A 44 -2.20 -7.06 -3.52
CA VAL A 44 -2.39 -7.49 -2.12
C VAL A 44 -2.62 -6.28 -1.22
N PHE A 45 -1.85 -5.20 -1.38
CA PHE A 45 -2.02 -3.99 -0.58
C PHE A 45 -3.40 -3.38 -0.77
N ILE A 46 -3.91 -3.29 -2.00
CA ILE A 46 -5.26 -2.76 -2.27
C ILE A 46 -6.36 -3.59 -1.61
N ILE A 47 -6.19 -4.91 -1.49
CA ILE A 47 -7.16 -5.80 -0.84
C ILE A 47 -7.04 -5.74 0.69
N VAL A 48 -5.80 -5.75 1.20
CA VAL A 48 -5.52 -5.79 2.65
C VAL A 48 -5.76 -4.44 3.31
N HIS A 49 -5.49 -3.33 2.61
CA HIS A 49 -5.68 -1.98 3.11
C HIS A 49 -7.11 -1.73 3.63
N PRO A 50 -8.20 -1.98 2.88
CA PRO A 50 -9.57 -1.82 3.40
C PRO A 50 -9.92 -2.83 4.50
N ILE A 51 -9.25 -3.99 4.60
CA ILE A 51 -9.50 -4.96 5.69
C ILE A 51 -8.87 -4.47 7.01
N ILE A 52 -7.66 -3.93 6.95
CA ILE A 52 -6.97 -3.37 8.12
C ILE A 52 -7.61 -2.05 8.53
N PHE A 53 -7.86 -1.17 7.55
CA PHE A 53 -8.30 0.20 7.80
C PHE A 53 -9.83 0.39 7.80
N GLY A 54 -10.58 -0.46 7.10
CA GLY A 54 -12.05 -0.48 7.18
C GLY A 54 -12.58 -0.95 8.54
N ARG A 55 -11.73 -1.56 9.38
CA ARG A 55 -12.04 -1.75 10.81
C ARG A 55 -12.03 -0.45 11.62
N PHE A 56 -11.30 0.58 11.19
CA PHE A 56 -11.29 1.88 11.87
C PHE A 56 -12.43 2.80 11.43
N ASP A 57 -13.12 2.47 10.32
CA ASP A 57 -14.34 3.18 9.86
C ASP A 57 -15.60 2.77 10.65
N LYS A 58 -15.49 1.81 11.57
CA LYS A 58 -16.56 1.39 12.49
C LYS A 58 -16.60 2.16 13.82
N TYR A 59 -15.73 3.14 14.00
CA TYR A 59 -15.92 4.12 15.07
C TYR A 59 -16.85 5.22 14.56
N ASP A 60 -18.15 4.88 14.56
CA ASP A 60 -19.26 5.82 14.65
C ASP A 60 -19.11 6.67 15.94
#